data_AF-A0A397VDU5-F1
#
_entry.id   AF-A0A397VDU5-F1
#
_cell.length_a   1.000
_cell.length_b   1.000
_cell.length_c   1.000
_cell.angle_alpha   90.00
_cell.angle_beta   90.00
_cell.angle_gamma   90.00
#
_symmetry.space_group_name_H-M   'P 1'
#
loop_
_entity.id
_entity.type
_entity.pdbx_description
1 polymer ?
#
loop_
_entity_poly.entity_id
_entity_poly.type
_entity_poly.pdbx_seq_one_letter_code
_entity_poly.pdbx_strand_id
1 'polypeptide(L)' 'MALKTERSRIYGILLYIAPETLDEDQYTTASDIYSFGIIMWEILYGRPVSYSQEFGMLQIEICRNDL' A
#
# COMPACT_ATOMS: atom_id res chain seq x y z
N MET A 1 27.09 -2.47 -19.89
CA MET A 1 26.77 -1.78 -18.64
C MET A 1 25.30 -2.02 -18.36
N ALA A 2 24.97 -2.98 -17.48
CA ALA A 2 23.59 -3.19 -17.08
C ALA A 2 23.20 -2.05 -16.14
N LEU A 3 22.19 -1.25 -16.51
CA LEU A 3 21.58 -0.29 -15.60
C LEU A 3 20.89 -1.09 -14.51
N LYS A 4 21.60 -1.30 -13.40
CA LYS A 4 21.02 -1.82 -12.17
C LYS A 4 20.12 -0.71 -11.63
N THR A 5 18.86 -0.70 -12.04
CA THR A 5 17.82 0.08 -11.39
C THR A 5 17.83 -0.35 -9.92
N GLU A 6 18.37 0.50 -9.06
CA GLU A 6 18.21 0.38 -7.61
C GLU A 6 16.71 0.60 -7.34
N ARG A 7 15.93 -0.48 -7.43
CA ARG A 7 14.52 -0.50 -7.06
C ARG A 7 14.42 -0.02 -5.61
N SER A 8 13.75 1.11 -5.40
CA SER A 8 13.52 1.69 -4.10
C SER A 8 12.58 0.75 -3.33
N ARG A 9 13.14 -0.25 -2.63
CA ARG A 9 12.34 -1.24 -1.92
C ARG A 9 11.47 -0.53 -0.88
N ILE A 10 10.15 -0.64 -1.05
CA ILE A 10 9.19 -0.15 -0.07
C ILE A 10 9.16 -1.10 1.12
N TYR A 11 9.22 -0.54 2.33
CA TYR A 11 9.13 -1.26 3.58
C TYR A 11 7.95 -0.73 4.39
N GLY A 12 7.14 -1.64 4.95
CA GLY A 12 5.98 -1.27 5.76
C GLY A 12 5.04 -2.45 5.93
N ILE A 13 3.91 -2.20 6.59
CA ILE A 13 2.82 -3.17 6.71
C ILE A 13 1.92 -3.00 5.49
N LEU A 14 1.69 -4.06 4.70
CA LEU A 14 0.97 -4.02 3.41
C LEU A 14 -0.34 -3.24 3.47
N LEU A 15 -1.10 -3.39 4.56
CA LEU A 15 -2.41 -2.78 4.78
C LEU A 15 -2.39 -1.24 4.78
N TYR A 16 -1.25 -0.63 5.05
CA TYR A 16 -1.10 0.84 5.08
C TYR A 16 -0.28 1.36 3.90
N ILE A 17 0.28 0.47 3.08
CA ILE A 17 0.99 0.86 1.86
C ILE A 17 -0.08 1.09 0.80
N ALA A 18 0.02 2.16 0.02
CA ALA A 18 -0.93 2.40 -1.06
C ALA A 18 -0.64 1.46 -2.25
N PRO A 19 -1.66 0.97 -2.97
CA PRO A 19 -1.47 -0.01 -4.06
C PRO A 19 -0.54 0.50 -5.17
N GLU A 20 -0.61 1.78 -5.53
CA GLU A 20 0.22 2.37 -6.57
C GLU A 20 1.72 2.32 -6.23
N THR A 21 2.04 2.42 -4.93
CA THR A 21 3.42 2.29 -4.45
C THR A 21 3.98 0.90 -4.73
N LEU A 22 3.15 -0.15 -4.68
CA LEU A 22 3.61 -1.55 -4.79
C LEU A 22 4.08 -1.95 -6.19
N ASP A 23 3.60 -1.27 -7.23
CA ASP A 23 3.92 -1.60 -8.62
C ASP A 23 5.05 -0.71 -9.18
N GLU A 24 4.98 0.60 -8.95
CA GLU A 24 5.94 1.54 -9.52
C GLU A 24 7.14 1.86 -8.61
N ASP A 25 7.18 1.36 -7.37
CA ASP A 25 8.14 1.78 -6.33
C ASP A 25 8.16 3.32 -6.12
N GLN A 26 7.12 4.04 -6.58
CA GLN A 26 7.01 5.49 -6.52
C GLN A 26 6.19 5.91 -5.31
N TYR A 27 6.87 6.46 -4.31
CA TYR A 27 6.22 7.07 -3.16
C TYR A 27 5.69 8.45 -3.50
N THR A 28 4.42 8.71 -3.22
CA THR A 28 3.80 10.01 -3.47
C THR A 28 3.06 10.53 -2.24
N THR A 29 2.72 11.82 -2.24
CA THR A 29 1.85 12.40 -1.21
C THR A 29 0.47 11.75 -1.16
N ALA A 30 -0.02 11.18 -2.27
CA ALA A 30 -1.27 10.42 -2.26
C ALA A 30 -1.15 9.14 -1.42
N SER A 31 0.03 8.51 -1.44
CA SER A 31 0.33 7.31 -0.66
C SER A 31 0.32 7.60 0.85
N ASP A 32 0.86 8.75 1.28
CA ASP A 32 0.75 9.22 2.67
C ASP A 32 -0.72 9.39 3.13
N ILE A 33 -1.55 9.96 2.25
CA ILE A 33 -2.98 10.21 2.53
C ILE A 33 -3.73 8.89 2.67
N TYR A 34 -3.42 7.89 1.84
CA TYR A 34 -3.98 6.55 1.95
C TYR A 34 -3.66 5.93 3.31
N SER A 35 -2.38 5.90 3.70
CA SER A 35 -1.94 5.36 4.99
C SER A 35 -2.63 6.05 6.17
N PHE A 36 -2.73 7.38 6.10
CA PHE A 36 -3.43 8.18 7.11
C PHE A 36 -4.92 7.86 7.17
N GLY A 37 -5.58 7.63 6.04
CA GLY A 37 -6.98 7.21 5.97
C GLY A 37 -7.24 5.89 6.68
N ILE A 38 -6.35 4.91 6.50
CA ILE A 38 -6.42 3.62 7.21
C ILE A 38 -6.26 3.81 8.73
N ILE A 39 -5.29 4.64 9.16
CA ILE A 39 -5.11 4.97 10.59
C ILE A 39 -6.35 5.68 11.15
N MET A 40 -6.92 6.63 10.41
CA MET A 40 -8.13 7.33 10.84
C MET A 40 -9.31 6.37 10.99
N TRP A 41 -9.45 5.40 10.08
CA TRP A 41 -10.45 4.35 10.18
C TRP A 41 -10.25 3.52 11.46
N GLU A 42 -9.04 3.09 11.78
CA GLU A 42 -8.75 2.36 13.03
C GLU A 42 -9.16 3.14 14.27
N ILE A 43 -8.89 4.45 14.29
CA ILE A 43 -9.28 5.34 15.40
C ILE A 43 -10.80 5.43 15.51
N LEU A 44 -11.51 5.59 14.39
CA LEU A 44 -12.97 5.74 14.37
C LEU A 44 -13.69 4.48 14.84
N TYR A 45 -13.22 3.30 14.42
CA TYR A 45 -13.85 2.03 14.76
C TYR A 45 -13.27 1.38 16.03
N GLY A 46 -12.17 1.91 16.56
CA GLY A 46 -11.50 1.42 17.77
C GLY A 46 -10.98 -0.01 17.62
N ARG A 47 -10.70 -0.46 16.39
CA ARG A 47 -10.21 -1.80 16.09
C ARG A 47 -9.08 -1.74 15.07
N PRO A 48 -8.01 -2.55 15.25
CA PRO A 48 -6.94 -2.60 14.28
C PRO A 48 -7.44 -3.23 12.98
N VAL A 49 -6.93 -2.73 11.85
CA VAL A 49 -7.08 -3.37 10.55
C VAL A 49 -6.27 -4.65 10.61
N SER A 50 -6.96 -5.77 10.84
CA SER A 50 -6.34 -7.07 10.78
C SER A 50 -6.12 -7.47 9.32
N TYR A 51 -5.10 -8.30 9.06
CA TYR A 51 -4.96 -9.04 7.81
C TYR A 51 -6.14 -10.02 7.68
N SER A 52 -7.32 -9.50 7.37
CA SER A 52 -8.38 -10.29 6.77
C SER A 52 -7.94 -10.56 5.33
N GLN A 53 -8.06 -11.81 4.90
CA GLN A 53 -7.57 -12.26 3.60
C GLN A 53 -8.10 -11.38 2.45
N GLU A 54 -9.28 -10.79 2.65
CA GLU A 54 -9.95 -9.92 1.68
C GLU A 54 -9.22 -8.59 1.43
N PHE A 55 -8.76 -7.87 2.46
CA PHE A 55 -8.12 -6.56 2.26
C PHE A 55 -6.76 -6.65 1.56
N GLY A 56 -5.93 -7.61 1.98
CA GLY A 56 -4.62 -7.83 1.35
C GLY A 56 -4.74 -8.36 -0.08
N MET A 57 -5.74 -9.22 -0.35
CA MET A 57 -6.02 -9.68 -1.72
C MET A 57 -6.55 -8.56 -2.60
N LEU A 58 -7.43 -7.70 -2.09
CA LEU A 58 -7.99 -6.59 -2.86
C LEU A 58 -6.90 -5.63 -3.34
N GLN A 59 -5.93 -5.32 -2.48
CA GLN A 59 -4.87 -4.39 -2.81
C GLN A 59 -3.92 -4.98 -3.88
N ILE A 60 -3.58 -6.26 -3.77
CA ILE A 60 -2.80 -6.99 -4.80
C ILE A 60 -3.60 -7.08 -6.11
N GLU A 61 -4.92 -7.29 -6.02
CA GLU A 61 -5.79 -7.39 -7.19
C GLU A 61 -5.93 -6.04 -7.91
N ILE A 62 -6.01 -4.92 -7.18
CA ILE A 62 -5.98 -3.57 -7.74
C ILE A 62 -4.66 -3.31 -8.47
N CYS A 63 -3.51 -3.66 -7.86
CA CYS A 63 -2.20 -3.54 -8.53
C CYS A 63 -2.08 -4.42 -9.79
N ARG A 64 -2.82 -5.52 -9.87
CA ARG A 64 -2.70 -6.49 -10.98
C ARG A 64 -3.69 -6.26 -12.11
N ASN A 65 -4.77 -5.53 -11.85
CA ASN A 65 -5.84 -5.28 -12.81
C ASN A 65 -5.79 -3.91 -13.50
N ASP A 66 -4.79 -3.05 -13.23
CA ASP A 66 -4.55 -1.76 -13.90
C ASP A 66 -5.82 -1.12 -14.50
N LEU A 67 -6.72 -0.65 -13.63
CA LEU A 67 -7.82 0.24 -14.07
C LEU A 67 -7.27 1.60 -14.50
#